data_AF-A0A024QB99-F1
#
_entry.id   AF-A0A024QB99-F1
#
_cell.length_a   1.000
_cell.length_b   1.000
_cell.length_c   1.000
_cell.angle_alpha   90.00
_cell.angle_beta   90.00
_cell.angle_gamma   90.00
#
_symmetry.space_group_name_H-M   'P 1'
#
loop_
_entity.id
_entity.type
_entity.pdbx_description
1 polymer ?
#
loop_
_entity_poly.entity_id
_entity_poly.type
_entity_poly.pdbx_seq_one_letter_code
_entity_poly.pdbx_strand_id
1 'polypeptide(L)'
;MKRLVASRKLKRKCHMCNRSFKKGDIYYKHRTVISGYEILAYEYLECPKCRYKQESQEKRFNLFKTKCHHPIVSEEWSFIPGETVMQPDHDECVICGEWL
;
A
#
# COMPACT_ATOMS: atom_id res chain seq x y z
N MET A 1 7.00 5.61 -7.52
CA MET A 1 8.18 6.01 -6.71
C MET A 1 9.38 6.33 -7.60
N LYS A 2 10.15 7.37 -7.28
CA LYS A 2 11.34 7.77 -8.06
C LYS A 2 12.59 7.04 -7.57
N ARG A 3 13.34 6.40 -8.48
CA ARG A 3 14.68 5.81 -8.19
C ARG A 3 15.72 6.92 -8.12
N LEU A 4 16.54 6.91 -7.08
CA LEU A 4 17.58 7.91 -6.82
C LEU A 4 18.86 7.23 -6.33
N VAL A 5 19.98 7.93 -6.45
CA VAL A 5 21.28 7.54 -5.89
C VAL A 5 21.69 8.55 -4.84
N ALA A 6 22.07 8.08 -3.67
CA ALA A 6 22.44 8.94 -2.56
C ALA A 6 23.78 9.64 -2.83
N SER A 7 23.77 10.97 -2.97
CA SER A 7 24.99 11.77 -3.15
C SER A 7 25.83 11.87 -1.86
N ARG A 8 25.20 11.60 -0.71
CA ARG A 8 25.78 11.63 0.64
C ARG A 8 25.05 10.64 1.55
N LYS A 9 25.54 10.41 2.77
CA LYS A 9 24.80 9.67 3.80
C LYS A 9 23.46 10.36 4.08
N LEU A 10 22.36 9.63 3.94
CA LEU A 10 21.03 10.18 4.21
C LEU A 10 20.73 10.13 5.72
N LYS A 11 20.09 11.18 6.23
CA LYS A 11 19.58 11.20 7.62
C LYS A 11 18.41 10.24 7.81
N ARG A 12 17.53 10.14 6.79
CA ARG A 12 16.38 9.24 6.76
C ARG A 12 16.82 7.80 6.50
N LYS A 13 16.07 6.85 7.06
CA LYS A 13 16.27 5.41 6.89
C LYS A 13 15.17 4.83 6.01
N CYS A 14 15.36 3.58 5.56
CA CYS A 14 14.30 2.83 4.89
C CYS A 14 13.10 2.70 5.82
N HIS A 15 11.90 3.10 5.38
CA HIS A 15 10.68 3.03 6.17
C HIS A 15 10.29 1.59 6.57
N MET A 16 10.64 0.61 5.73
CA MET A 16 10.27 -0.80 5.95
C MET A 16 11.23 -1.60 6.83
N CYS A 17 12.54 -1.29 6.78
CA CYS A 17 13.56 -2.11 7.46
C CYS A 17 14.58 -1.32 8.26
N ASN A 18 14.40 0.00 8.39
CA ASN A 18 15.30 0.91 9.12
C ASN A 18 16.77 0.87 8.68
N ARG A 19 17.07 0.30 7.51
CA ARG A 19 18.41 0.37 6.91
C ARG A 19 18.79 1.84 6.65
N SER A 20 20.03 2.20 7.01
CA SER A 20 20.60 3.51 6.69
C SER A 20 21.17 3.53 5.27
N PHE A 21 21.15 4.70 4.61
CA PHE A 21 21.70 4.89 3.27
C PHE A 21 23.03 5.64 3.31
N LYS A 22 24.06 5.09 2.67
CA LYS A 22 25.39 5.69 2.48
C LYS A 22 25.49 6.35 1.10
N LYS A 23 26.54 7.13 0.86
CA LYS A 23 26.85 7.67 -0.47
C LYS A 23 26.95 6.51 -1.48
N GLY A 24 26.33 6.66 -2.65
CA GLY A 24 26.27 5.65 -3.69
C GLY A 24 25.12 4.64 -3.54
N ASP A 25 24.44 4.57 -2.39
CA ASP A 25 23.29 3.67 -2.24
C ASP A 25 22.13 4.10 -3.15
N ILE A 26 21.54 3.12 -3.82
CA ILE A 26 20.26 3.29 -4.52
C ILE A 26 19.14 3.31 -3.48
N TYR A 27 18.20 4.22 -3.65
CA TYR A 27 16.98 4.28 -2.86
C TYR A 27 15.81 4.75 -3.70
N TYR A 28 14.61 4.49 -3.20
CA TYR A 28 13.37 4.93 -3.81
C TYR A 28 12.72 5.96 -2.93
N LYS A 29 12.25 7.05 -3.54
CA LYS A 29 11.58 8.15 -2.86
C LYS A 29 10.11 8.17 -3.25
N HIS A 30 9.25 8.13 -2.25
CA HIS A 30 7.83 8.38 -2.38
C HIS A 30 7.50 9.73 -1.74
N ARG A 31 6.74 10.55 -2.44
CA ARG A 31 6.23 11.82 -1.93
C ARG A 31 4.79 11.97 -2.41
N THR A 32 3.89 12.17 -1.47
CA THR A 32 2.50 12.48 -1.75
C THR A 32 2.18 13.82 -1.11
N VAL A 33 1.50 14.65 -1.88
CA VAL A 33 0.94 15.92 -1.41
C VAL A 33 -0.54 15.88 -1.69
N ILE A 34 -1.33 16.04 -0.65
CA ILE A 34 -2.78 16.11 -0.71
C ILE A 34 -3.14 17.56 -0.39
N SER A 35 -3.82 18.21 -1.33
CA SER A 35 -4.37 19.55 -1.13
C SER A 35 -5.87 19.44 -0.90
N GLY A 36 -6.32 19.73 0.31
CA GLY A 36 -7.73 19.89 0.68
C GLY A 36 -7.95 21.23 1.37
N TYR A 37 -8.66 21.24 2.50
CA TYR A 37 -8.71 22.42 3.39
C TYR A 37 -7.33 22.81 3.94
N GLU A 38 -6.40 21.86 4.02
CA GLU A 38 -4.99 22.06 4.35
C GLU A 38 -4.07 21.33 3.37
N ILE A 39 -2.78 21.70 3.35
CA ILE A 39 -1.75 21.01 2.57
C ILE A 39 -1.09 19.95 3.45
N LEU A 40 -1.40 18.68 3.17
CA LEU A 40 -0.77 17.54 3.82
C LEU A 40 0.30 16.96 2.89
N ALA A 41 1.54 16.85 3.37
CA ALA A 41 2.63 16.25 2.62
C ALA A 41 3.33 15.17 3.44
N TYR A 42 3.43 13.96 2.88
CA TYR A 42 4.22 12.89 3.47
C TYR A 42 5.25 12.36 2.48
N GLU A 43 6.39 11.94 3.03
CA GLU A 43 7.52 11.45 2.27
C GLU A 43 8.21 10.32 3.01
N TYR A 44 8.52 9.23 2.31
CA TYR A 44 9.30 8.13 2.83
C TYR A 44 10.30 7.59 1.82
N LEU A 45 11.32 6.90 2.34
CA LEU A 45 12.37 6.27 1.56
C LEU A 45 12.27 4.76 1.66
N GLU A 46 12.57 4.07 0.58
CA GLU A 46 12.59 2.62 0.53
C GLU A 46 13.90 2.10 -0.08
N CYS A 47 14.45 1.02 0.47
CA CYS A 47 15.64 0.38 -0.07
C CYS A 47 15.30 -0.63 -1.18
N PRO A 48 16.24 -0.96 -2.08
CA PRO A 48 15.97 -1.87 -3.20
C PRO A 48 15.48 -3.25 -2.79
N LYS A 49 15.96 -3.78 -1.66
CA LYS A 49 15.52 -5.08 -1.13
C LYS A 49 14.05 -5.06 -0.71
N CYS A 50 13.63 -4.02 0.01
CA CYS A 50 12.24 -3.89 0.46
C CYS A 50 11.30 -3.71 -0.73
N ARG A 51 11.69 -2.85 -1.67
CA ARG A 51 10.89 -2.63 -2.88
C ARG A 51 10.71 -3.91 -3.69
N TYR A 52 11.79 -4.66 -3.91
CA TYR A 52 11.71 -5.96 -4.59
C TYR A 52 10.77 -6.93 -3.87
N LYS A 53 10.83 -6.97 -2.53
CA LYS A 53 9.95 -7.84 -1.73
C LYS A 53 8.48 -7.46 -1.92
N GLN A 54 8.15 -6.16 -1.90
CA GLN A 54 6.79 -5.68 -2.13
C GLN A 54 6.31 -6.02 -3.55
N GLU A 55 7.08 -5.66 -4.58
CA GLU A 55 6.74 -5.95 -5.98
C GLU A 55 6.58 -7.46 -6.22
N SER A 56 7.42 -8.29 -5.60
CA SER A 56 7.29 -9.75 -5.69
C SER A 56 6.06 -10.29 -4.96
N GLN A 57 5.74 -9.75 -3.78
CA GLN A 57 4.54 -10.12 -3.04
C GLN A 57 3.28 -9.75 -3.81
N GLU A 58 3.22 -8.53 -4.35
CA GLU A 58 2.11 -8.03 -5.15
C GLU A 58 1.89 -8.92 -6.40
N LYS A 59 2.95 -9.25 -7.12
CA LYS A 59 2.87 -10.17 -8.27
C LYS A 59 2.30 -11.54 -7.89
N ARG A 60 2.81 -12.14 -6.80
CA ARG A 60 2.32 -13.44 -6.33
C ARG A 60 0.85 -13.37 -5.90
N PHE A 61 0.46 -12.28 -5.26
CA PHE A 61 -0.93 -12.09 -4.84
C PHE A 61 -1.86 -11.92 -6.03
N ASN A 62 -1.49 -11.12 -7.03
CA ASN A 62 -2.29 -10.96 -8.26
C ASN A 62 -2.45 -12.29 -9.03
N LEU A 63 -1.40 -13.13 -9.07
CA LEU A 63 -1.49 -14.47 -9.65
C LEU A 63 -2.32 -15.44 -8.80
N PHE A 64 -2.43 -15.21 -7.50
CA PHE A 64 -3.27 -16.00 -6.61
C PHE A 64 -4.75 -15.63 -6.79
N LYS A 65 -5.07 -14.33 -6.96
CA LYS A 65 -6.43 -13.85 -7.23
C LYS A 65 -7.09 -14.52 -8.44
N THR A 66 -6.34 -14.78 -9.51
CA THR A 66 -6.91 -15.43 -10.71
C THR A 66 -7.29 -16.89 -10.50
N LYS A 67 -6.82 -17.51 -9.43
CA LYS A 67 -7.13 -18.90 -9.04
C LYS A 67 -8.14 -18.95 -7.90
N CYS A 68 -8.86 -17.87 -7.67
CA CYS A 68 -9.74 -17.81 -6.52
C CYS A 68 -10.99 -18.67 -6.74
N HIS A 69 -11.38 -19.38 -5.69
CA HIS A 69 -12.55 -20.23 -5.62
C HIS A 69 -13.21 -19.90 -4.27
N HIS A 70 -14.13 -18.93 -4.22
CA HIS A 70 -14.56 -18.25 -2.98
C HIS A 70 -15.34 -19.15 -2.01
N PRO A 71 -14.90 -19.22 -0.73
CA PRO A 71 -15.79 -19.02 0.42
C PRO A 71 -15.07 -18.33 1.61
N ILE A 72 -14.09 -17.46 1.35
CA ILE A 72 -13.50 -16.56 2.36
C ILE A 72 -14.09 -15.18 2.12
N VAL A 73 -15.06 -14.82 2.95
CA VAL A 73 -15.91 -13.64 2.77
C VAL A 73 -15.85 -12.71 3.98
N SER A 74 -16.10 -11.43 3.73
CA SER A 74 -16.28 -10.38 4.71
C SER A 74 -17.65 -9.76 4.47
N GLU A 75 -18.48 -9.67 5.50
CA GLU A 75 -19.75 -8.97 5.44
C GLU A 75 -19.47 -7.47 5.43
N GLU A 76 -19.79 -6.79 4.33
CA GLU A 76 -19.65 -5.35 4.20
C GLU A 76 -20.92 -4.66 4.66
N TRP A 77 -20.76 -3.54 5.36
CA TRP A 77 -21.87 -2.80 5.97
C TRP A 77 -22.03 -1.44 5.31
N SER A 78 -23.25 -1.10 4.91
CA SER A 78 -23.59 0.19 4.28
C SER A 78 -24.57 0.98 5.15
N PHE A 79 -24.56 2.30 5.01
CA PHE A 79 -25.54 3.15 5.69
C PHE A 79 -26.89 3.08 4.97
N ILE A 80 -27.98 2.94 5.73
CA ILE A 80 -29.32 3.03 5.17
C ILE A 80 -29.54 4.47 4.66
N PRO A 81 -29.95 4.68 3.39
CA PRO A 81 -30.14 6.02 2.84
C PRO A 81 -31.11 6.85 3.69
N GLY A 82 -30.61 7.96 4.24
CA GLY A 82 -31.40 8.87 5.09
C GLY A 82 -31.37 8.55 6.58
N GLU A 83 -30.68 7.49 7.01
CA GLU A 83 -30.50 7.14 8.41
C GLU A 83 -29.03 7.21 8.84
N THR A 84 -28.79 7.25 10.15
CA THR A 84 -27.44 7.18 10.75
C THR A 84 -27.09 5.77 11.25
N VAL A 85 -27.82 4.75 10.77
CA VAL A 85 -27.67 3.35 11.16
C VAL A 85 -27.13 2.56 9.96
N MET A 86 -26.25 1.59 10.24
CA MET A 86 -25.66 0.71 9.22
C MET A 86 -26.39 -0.63 9.19
N GLN A 87 -26.41 -1.26 8.01
CA GLN A 87 -26.95 -2.60 7.77
C GLN A 87 -25.95 -3.45 6.98
N PRO A 88 -26.02 -4.79 7.09
CA PRO A 88 -25.34 -5.69 6.17
C PRO A 88 -25.78 -5.41 4.74
N ASP A 89 -24.82 -5.23 3.83
CA ASP A 89 -25.06 -4.86 2.43
C ASP A 89 -24.88 -6.07 1.49
N HIS A 90 -23.71 -6.71 1.56
CA HIS A 90 -23.34 -7.88 0.77
C HIS A 90 -22.09 -8.56 1.38
N ASP A 91 -21.79 -9.77 0.92
CA ASP A 91 -20.54 -10.46 1.25
C ASP A 91 -19.51 -10.22 0.15
N GLU A 92 -18.33 -9.68 0.49
CA GLU A 92 -17.20 -9.55 -0.43
C GLU A 92 -16.18 -10.66 -0.20
N CYS A 93 -15.63 -11.22 -1.28
CA CYS A 93 -14.47 -12.09 -1.15
C CYS A 93 -13.21 -11.30 -0.74
N VAL A 94 -12.60 -11.70 0.38
CA VAL A 94 -11.35 -11.11 0.91
C VAL A 94 -10.13 -11.30 -0.02
N ILE A 95 -10.20 -12.24 -0.97
CA ILE A 95 -9.11 -12.54 -1.91
C ILE A 95 -9.21 -11.69 -3.16
N CYS A 96 -10.34 -11.73 -3.88
CA CYS A 96 -10.47 -11.04 -5.17
C CYS A 96 -11.24 -9.70 -5.08
N GLY A 97 -12.11 -9.53 -4.07
CA GLY A 97 -13.03 -8.39 -3.94
C GLY A 97 -14.33 -8.51 -4.74
N GLU A 98 -14.69 -9.71 -5.23
CA GLU A 98 -15.98 -9.93 -5.89
C GLU A 98 -17.09 -10.08 -4.85
N TRP A 99 -18.24 -9.48 -5.15
CA TRP A 99 -19.48 -9.59 -4.38
C TRP A 99 -20.09 -10.98 -4.63
N LEU A 100 -20.56 -11.64 -3.56
CA LEU A 100 -21.11 -13.00 -3.58
C LEU A 100 -22.62 -13.02 -3.30
#